data_AF-A0A9D8S7P0-F1
#
_entry.id   AF-A0A9D8S7P0-F1
#
_cell.length_a   1.000
_cell.length_b   1.000
_cell.length_c   1.000
_cell.angle_alpha   90.00
_cell.angle_beta   90.00
_cell.angle_gamma   90.00
#
_symmetry.space_group_name_H-M   'P 1'
#
loop_
_entity.id
_entity.type
_entity.pdbx_description
1 polymer ?
#
loop_
_entity_poly.entity_id
_entity_poly.type
_entity_poly.pdbx_seq_one_letter_code
_entity_poly.pdbx_strand_id
1 'polypeptide(L)'
;MAEKRSSFSGKLGFVLATAGSAVGLGNIWRFPYLAAKYGGGIFLLVYLILAVTFGFALMCAEIAIGRKTGVSAIGAYKKLDKRFSFIGILAAIVPMIILPYYSVIGGWIIKYLSVFVTGNMANAATDGYFESFIAQPTEPIGWFMLFMGLTALIVLFGVEKGIEKVSKIMMPVLVVLTVFIAVYSMCMPGAFEGVLYYITPDFSKFSATTVLSAMGQLF
;
A
#
# COMPACT_ATOMS: atom_id res chain seq x y z
N MET A 1 6.49 -36.59 4.69
CA MET A 1 5.17 -36.10 4.22
C MET A 1 5.43 -34.89 3.33
N ALA A 2 4.95 -34.88 2.09
CA ALA A 2 5.01 -33.68 1.26
C ALA A 2 4.08 -32.64 1.89
N GLU A 3 4.65 -31.54 2.39
CA GLU A 3 3.88 -30.46 2.99
C GLU A 3 2.86 -29.94 1.96
N LYS A 4 1.57 -30.09 2.25
CA LYS A 4 0.51 -29.71 1.32
C LYS A 4 0.46 -28.19 1.28
N ARG A 5 1.02 -27.60 0.23
CA ARG A 5 1.13 -26.14 0.07
C ARG A 5 -0.23 -25.49 0.19
N SER A 6 -0.32 -24.44 1.01
CA SER A 6 -1.53 -23.65 1.16
C SER A 6 -1.90 -23.02 -0.18
N SER A 7 -3.17 -23.15 -0.58
CA SER A 7 -3.74 -22.61 -1.82
C SER A 7 -4.93 -21.73 -1.50
N PHE A 8 -5.18 -20.71 -2.33
CA PHE A 8 -6.40 -19.92 -2.24
C PHE A 8 -7.64 -20.78 -2.48
N SER A 9 -8.72 -20.51 -1.75
CA SER A 9 -9.96 -21.30 -1.86
C SER A 9 -10.66 -21.13 -3.22
N GLY A 10 -10.40 -20.03 -3.94
CA GLY A 10 -10.94 -19.77 -5.28
C GLY A 10 -10.39 -18.50 -5.95
N LYS A 11 -10.82 -18.26 -7.21
CA LYS A 11 -10.38 -17.12 -8.04
C LYS A 11 -10.64 -15.77 -7.37
N LEU A 12 -11.79 -15.62 -6.73
CA LEU A 12 -12.16 -14.37 -6.03
C LEU A 12 -11.27 -14.13 -4.80
N GLY A 13 -10.90 -15.19 -4.06
CA GLY A 13 -9.97 -15.11 -2.94
C GLY A 13 -8.58 -14.64 -3.38
N PHE A 14 -8.09 -15.17 -4.50
CA PHE A 14 -6.83 -14.69 -5.10
C PHE A 14 -6.93 -13.21 -5.51
N VAL A 15 -7.95 -12.82 -6.27
CA VAL A 15 -8.10 -11.42 -6.74
C VAL A 15 -8.22 -10.44 -5.57
N LEU A 16 -9.02 -10.76 -4.54
CA LEU A 16 -9.17 -9.89 -3.37
C LEU A 16 -7.90 -9.83 -2.52
N ALA A 17 -7.14 -10.91 -2.42
CA ALA A 17 -5.85 -10.90 -1.73
C ALA A 17 -4.79 -10.13 -2.52
N THR A 18 -4.75 -10.26 -3.84
CA THR A 18 -3.87 -9.46 -4.70
C THR A 18 -4.24 -7.98 -4.66
N ALA A 19 -5.53 -7.66 -4.71
CA ALA A 19 -6.02 -6.30 -4.56
C ALA A 19 -5.71 -5.74 -3.17
N GLY A 20 -5.87 -6.53 -2.09
CA GLY A 20 -5.49 -6.15 -0.74
C GLY A 20 -3.99 -5.99 -0.52
N SER A 21 -3.17 -6.70 -1.29
CA SER A 21 -1.72 -6.46 -1.32
C SER A 21 -1.34 -5.17 -2.04
N ALA A 22 -2.15 -4.72 -3.01
CA ALA A 22 -1.88 -3.54 -3.82
C ALA A 22 -2.50 -2.26 -3.23
N VAL A 23 -3.65 -2.36 -2.58
CA VAL A 23 -4.36 -1.24 -1.97
C VAL A 23 -3.95 -1.11 -0.51
N GLY A 24 -3.30 0.01 -0.16
CA GLY A 24 -2.88 0.24 1.21
C GLY A 24 -2.46 1.69 1.49
N LEU A 25 -1.52 1.84 2.42
CA LEU A 25 -1.01 3.15 2.87
C LEU A 25 -0.43 3.98 1.73
N GLY A 26 0.15 3.31 0.73
CA GLY A 26 0.65 3.95 -0.48
C GLY A 26 -0.41 4.77 -1.21
N ASN A 27 -1.68 4.33 -1.24
CA ASN A 27 -2.76 5.02 -1.94
C ASN A 27 -3.38 6.15 -1.12
N ILE A 28 -3.44 6.02 0.20
CA ILE A 28 -4.17 6.96 1.07
C ILE A 28 -3.25 8.07 1.58
N TRP A 29 -1.99 7.76 1.87
CA TRP A 29 -1.05 8.71 2.45
C TRP A 29 0.00 9.18 1.43
N ARG A 30 0.72 8.25 0.80
CA ARG A 30 1.85 8.60 -0.06
C ARG A 30 1.41 9.21 -1.39
N PHE A 31 0.40 8.63 -2.04
CA PHE A 31 -0.08 9.08 -3.34
C PHE A 31 -0.57 10.53 -3.32
N PRO A 32 -1.46 10.97 -2.41
CA PRO A 32 -1.92 12.36 -2.39
C PRO A 32 -0.80 13.35 -2.10
N TYR A 33 0.15 12.98 -1.23
CA TYR A 33 1.34 13.79 -0.95
C TYR A 33 2.19 14.00 -2.21
N LEU A 34 2.48 12.92 -2.96
CA LEU A 34 3.25 13.02 -4.20
C LEU A 34 2.47 13.77 -5.28
N ALA A 35 1.19 13.48 -5.46
CA ALA A 35 0.34 14.18 -6.41
C ALA A 35 0.34 15.69 -6.13
N ALA A 36 0.14 16.10 -4.87
CA ALA A 36 0.18 17.51 -4.50
C ALA A 36 1.56 18.15 -4.76
N LYS A 37 2.63 17.47 -4.35
CA LYS A 37 4.02 17.96 -4.44
C LYS A 37 4.53 18.09 -5.88
N TYR A 38 4.12 17.18 -6.77
CA TYR A 38 4.62 17.10 -8.15
C TYR A 38 3.61 17.62 -9.19
N GLY A 39 2.75 18.57 -8.79
CA GLY A 39 1.96 19.37 -9.74
C GLY A 39 0.55 18.85 -10.06
N GLY A 40 -0.02 18.00 -9.20
CA GLY A 40 -1.42 17.57 -9.28
C GLY A 40 -1.69 16.78 -10.55
N GLY A 41 -2.48 17.35 -11.45
CA GLY A 41 -2.91 16.72 -12.70
C GLY A 41 -1.77 16.24 -13.60
N ILE A 42 -0.62 16.93 -13.64
CA ILE A 42 0.52 16.47 -14.46
C ILE A 42 1.15 15.20 -13.88
N PHE A 43 1.28 15.11 -12.56
CA PHE A 43 1.73 13.89 -11.89
C PHE A 43 0.75 12.75 -12.13
N LEU A 44 -0.55 13.01 -12.00
CA LEU A 44 -1.61 12.02 -12.22
C LEU A 44 -1.56 11.47 -13.66
N LEU A 45 -1.42 12.36 -14.66
CA LEU A 45 -1.32 11.96 -16.07
C LEU A 45 -0.11 11.04 -16.31
N VAL A 46 1.07 11.43 -15.82
CA VAL A 46 2.30 10.64 -15.96
C VAL A 46 2.17 9.29 -15.24
N TYR A 47 1.66 9.30 -14.01
CA TYR A 47 1.41 8.08 -13.25
C TYR A 47 0.47 7.12 -13.99
N LEU A 48 -0.64 7.61 -14.55
CA LEU A 48 -1.60 6.79 -15.29
C LEU A 48 -0.96 6.18 -16.54
N ILE A 49 -0.19 6.95 -17.31
CA ILE A 49 0.54 6.44 -18.48
C ILE A 49 1.49 5.31 -18.08
N LEU A 50 2.29 5.51 -17.02
CA LEU A 50 3.22 4.49 -16.54
C LEU A 50 2.47 3.26 -16.00
N ALA A 51 1.34 3.45 -15.32
CA ALA A 51 0.53 2.36 -14.76
C ALA A 51 -0.06 1.45 -15.84
N VAL A 52 -0.66 2.03 -16.89
CA VAL A 52 -1.26 1.24 -17.97
C VAL A 52 -0.22 0.60 -18.91
N THR A 53 1.01 1.13 -18.93
CA THR A 53 2.10 0.59 -19.75
C THR A 53 3.00 -0.35 -18.95
N PHE A 54 3.95 0.20 -18.19
CA PHE A 54 4.94 -0.55 -17.43
C PHE A 54 4.30 -1.35 -16.29
N GLY A 55 3.37 -0.74 -15.55
CA GLY A 55 2.72 -1.38 -14.40
C GLY A 55 1.96 -2.63 -14.81
N PHE A 56 1.11 -2.50 -15.82
CA PHE A 56 0.34 -3.62 -16.36
C PHE A 56 1.24 -4.73 -16.92
N ALA A 57 2.24 -4.37 -17.74
CA ALA A 57 3.16 -5.36 -18.33
C ALA A 57 3.93 -6.14 -17.26
N LEU A 58 4.43 -5.47 -16.22
CA LEU A 58 5.19 -6.09 -15.14
C LEU A 58 4.30 -6.96 -14.24
N MET A 59 3.10 -6.50 -13.90
CA MET A 59 2.12 -7.32 -13.16
C MET A 59 1.80 -8.62 -13.92
N CYS A 60 1.57 -8.54 -15.24
CA CYS A 60 1.36 -9.72 -16.06
C CYS A 60 2.58 -10.66 -16.07
N ALA A 61 3.79 -10.11 -16.15
CA ALA A 61 5.02 -10.87 -16.11
C ALA A 61 5.20 -11.62 -14.77
N GLU A 62 5.01 -10.94 -13.63
CA GLU A 62 5.15 -11.55 -12.30
C GLU A 62 4.13 -12.67 -12.06
N ILE A 63 2.86 -12.43 -12.44
CA ILE A 63 1.81 -13.46 -12.34
C ILE A 63 2.15 -14.65 -13.24
N ALA A 64 2.62 -14.43 -14.46
CA ALA A 64 3.01 -15.50 -15.39
C ALA A 64 4.19 -16.32 -14.84
N ILE A 65 5.23 -15.66 -14.32
CA ILE A 65 6.40 -16.31 -13.70
C ILE A 65 5.98 -17.14 -12.48
N GLY A 66 5.16 -16.58 -11.59
CA GLY A 66 4.65 -17.27 -10.41
C GLY A 66 3.84 -18.52 -10.75
N ARG A 67 2.91 -18.41 -11.72
CA ARG A 67 2.08 -19.53 -12.17
C ARG A 67 2.87 -20.62 -12.88
N LYS A 68 3.85 -20.25 -13.71
CA LYS A 68 4.71 -21.21 -14.44
C LYS A 68 5.65 -21.97 -13.51
N THR A 69 6.24 -21.26 -12.54
CA THR A 69 7.29 -21.84 -11.68
C THR A 69 6.71 -22.55 -10.47
N GLY A 70 5.60 -22.05 -9.91
CA GLY A 70 4.95 -22.64 -8.74
C GLY A 70 5.85 -22.69 -7.51
N VAL A 71 6.82 -21.78 -7.36
CA VAL A 71 7.75 -21.68 -6.23
C VAL A 71 7.76 -20.26 -5.66
N SER A 72 8.50 -19.99 -4.59
CA SER A 72 8.63 -18.63 -4.02
C SER A 72 9.34 -17.68 -4.97
N ALA A 73 9.23 -16.36 -4.73
CA ALA A 73 9.90 -15.33 -5.53
C ALA A 73 11.41 -15.56 -5.67
N ILE A 74 12.07 -15.98 -4.58
CA ILE A 74 13.51 -16.32 -4.56
C ILE A 74 13.84 -17.48 -5.53
N GLY A 75 13.00 -18.51 -5.53
CA GLY A 75 13.21 -19.69 -6.37
C GLY A 75 12.73 -19.54 -7.82
N ALA A 76 11.79 -18.63 -8.08
CA ALA A 76 11.09 -18.53 -9.36
C ALA A 76 12.05 -18.19 -10.51
N TYR A 77 12.88 -17.16 -10.32
CA TYR A 77 13.84 -16.75 -11.34
C TYR A 77 14.91 -17.82 -11.59
N LYS A 78 15.45 -18.44 -10.53
CA LYS A 78 16.41 -19.55 -10.65
C LYS A 78 15.84 -20.77 -11.38
N LYS A 79 14.53 -21.03 -11.22
CA LYS A 79 13.83 -22.14 -11.89
C LYS A 79 13.60 -21.87 -13.39
N LEU A 80 13.49 -20.60 -13.79
CA LEU A 80 13.45 -20.21 -15.19
C LEU A 80 14.83 -20.24 -15.84
N ASP A 81 15.80 -19.58 -15.22
CA ASP A 81 17.20 -19.58 -15.65
C ASP A 81 18.10 -19.23 -14.46
N LYS A 82 19.11 -20.07 -14.22
CA LYS A 82 20.07 -19.90 -13.12
C LYS A 82 20.82 -18.57 -13.20
N ARG A 83 21.04 -18.01 -14.40
CA ARG A 83 21.72 -16.71 -14.61
C ARG A 83 20.98 -15.55 -13.95
N PHE A 84 19.65 -15.61 -13.90
CA PHE A 84 18.79 -14.57 -13.32
C PHE A 84 18.40 -14.85 -11.86
N SER A 85 19.03 -15.82 -11.20
CA SER A 85 18.73 -16.18 -9.80
C SER A 85 18.88 -15.02 -8.81
N PHE A 86 19.77 -14.06 -9.08
CA PHE A 86 19.95 -12.87 -8.26
C PHE A 86 18.69 -11.98 -8.21
N ILE A 87 17.86 -11.97 -9.26
CA ILE A 87 16.62 -11.17 -9.31
C ILE A 87 15.66 -11.65 -8.23
N GLY A 88 15.57 -12.96 -7.99
CA GLY A 88 14.73 -13.51 -6.93
C GLY A 88 15.19 -13.09 -5.52
N ILE A 89 16.49 -12.91 -5.33
CA ILE A 89 17.05 -12.41 -4.07
C ILE A 89 16.69 -10.94 -3.90
N LEU A 90 16.88 -10.12 -4.93
CA LEU A 90 16.50 -8.70 -4.90
C LEU A 90 15.00 -8.52 -4.63
N ALA A 91 14.16 -9.30 -5.31
CA ALA A 91 12.70 -9.29 -5.13
C ALA A 91 12.26 -9.67 -3.70
N ALA A 92 13.10 -10.37 -2.93
CA ALA A 92 12.84 -10.68 -1.53
C ALA A 92 13.41 -9.63 -0.57
N ILE A 93 14.58 -9.05 -0.86
CA ILE A 93 15.22 -8.02 -0.03
C ILE A 93 14.42 -6.72 -0.01
N VAL A 94 13.88 -6.30 -1.16
CA VAL A 94 13.10 -5.06 -1.27
C VAL A 94 11.93 -5.02 -0.28
N PRO A 95 10.99 -6.00 -0.25
CA PRO A 95 9.91 -5.99 0.73
C PRO A 95 10.41 -6.15 2.18
N MET A 96 11.55 -6.82 2.40
CA MET A 96 12.16 -6.89 3.75
C MET A 96 12.62 -5.52 4.26
N ILE A 97 13.11 -4.65 3.38
CA ILE A 97 13.49 -3.26 3.73
C ILE A 97 12.25 -2.37 3.89
N ILE A 98 11.20 -2.65 3.11
CA ILE A 98 9.95 -1.87 3.15
C ILE A 98 9.14 -2.13 4.43
N LEU A 99 9.11 -3.39 4.88
CA LEU A 99 8.28 -3.83 5.99
C LEU A 99 8.47 -3.00 7.27
N PRO A 100 9.70 -2.75 7.78
CA PRO A 100 9.88 -1.99 9.03
C PRO A 100 9.23 -0.60 9.01
N TYR A 101 9.42 0.20 7.95
CA TYR A 101 8.86 1.54 7.93
C TYR A 101 7.33 1.52 7.71
N TYR A 102 6.82 0.57 6.92
CA TYR A 102 5.37 0.38 6.78
C TYR A 102 4.71 0.03 8.11
N SER A 103 5.39 -0.78 8.92
CA SER A 103 4.90 -1.15 10.26
C SER A 103 4.95 0.01 11.25
N VAL A 104 5.88 0.96 11.09
CA VAL A 104 5.89 2.19 11.90
C VAL A 104 4.64 3.02 11.59
N ILE A 105 4.34 3.23 10.30
CA ILE A 105 3.13 3.94 9.86
C ILE A 105 1.86 3.19 10.30
N GLY A 106 1.88 1.85 10.22
CA GLY A 106 0.83 0.98 10.75
C GLY A 106 0.59 1.20 12.24
N GLY A 107 1.66 1.35 13.03
CA GLY A 107 1.58 1.73 14.44
C GLY A 107 0.90 3.08 14.66
N TRP A 108 1.22 4.09 13.84
CA TRP A 108 0.54 5.39 13.91
C TRP A 108 -0.97 5.26 13.72
N ILE A 109 -1.41 4.40 12.79
CA ILE A 109 -2.83 4.16 12.54
C ILE A 109 -3.51 3.53 13.76
N ILE A 110 -2.88 2.54 14.40
CA ILE A 110 -3.44 1.95 15.62
C ILE A 110 -3.52 2.98 16.75
N LYS A 111 -2.48 3.83 16.91
CA LYS A 111 -2.51 4.94 17.88
C LYS A 111 -3.70 5.84 17.63
N TYR A 112 -3.86 6.35 16.41
CA TYR A 112 -4.97 7.25 16.09
C TYR A 112 -6.32 6.56 16.26
N LEU A 113 -6.46 5.30 15.82
CA LEU A 113 -7.67 4.51 16.05
C LEU A 113 -8.01 4.43 17.54
N SER A 114 -7.01 4.18 18.41
CA SER A 114 -7.23 4.14 19.86
C SER A 114 -7.72 5.48 20.41
N VAL A 115 -7.20 6.60 19.89
CA VAL A 115 -7.60 7.96 20.29
C VAL A 115 -9.05 8.25 19.87
N PHE A 116 -9.43 7.85 18.65
CA PHE A 116 -10.81 7.97 18.17
C PHE A 116 -11.79 7.13 19.00
N VAL A 117 -11.44 5.87 19.30
CA VAL A 117 -12.29 4.95 20.07
C VAL A 117 -12.43 5.38 21.54
N THR A 118 -11.38 5.96 22.13
CA THR A 118 -11.42 6.48 23.52
C THR A 118 -12.06 7.86 23.64
N GLY A 119 -12.56 8.44 22.54
CA GLY A 119 -13.25 9.73 22.54
C GLY A 119 -12.34 10.95 22.68
N ASN A 120 -11.02 10.77 22.57
CA ASN A 120 -10.05 11.85 22.77
C ASN A 120 -9.69 12.59 21.46
N MET A 121 -10.68 12.74 20.59
CA MET A 121 -10.53 13.29 19.24
C MET A 121 -10.09 14.76 19.24
N ALA A 122 -10.54 15.53 20.22
CA ALA A 122 -10.17 16.93 20.37
C ALA A 122 -8.65 17.11 20.53
N ASN A 123 -8.00 16.21 21.27
CA ASN A 123 -6.55 16.25 21.44
C ASN A 123 -5.81 15.83 20.17
N ALA A 124 -6.33 14.86 19.42
CA ALA A 124 -5.72 14.49 18.13
C ALA A 124 -5.79 15.62 17.08
N ALA A 125 -6.73 16.56 17.23
CA ALA A 125 -6.91 17.69 16.34
C ALA A 125 -6.03 18.91 16.70
N THR A 126 -5.31 18.88 17.82
CA THR A 126 -4.43 20.00 18.20
C THR A 126 -3.15 20.02 17.36
N ASP A 127 -2.71 21.21 16.99
CA ASP A 127 -1.42 21.42 16.32
C ASP A 127 -0.27 20.80 17.12
N GLY A 128 0.64 20.10 16.45
CA GLY A 128 1.78 19.46 17.11
C GLY A 128 1.47 18.10 17.76
N TYR A 129 0.23 17.62 17.74
CA TYR A 129 -0.11 16.32 18.34
C TYR A 129 0.67 15.18 17.67
N PHE A 130 0.71 15.17 16.33
CA PHE A 130 1.45 14.16 15.59
C PHE A 130 2.96 14.25 15.85
N GLU A 131 3.52 15.47 15.78
CA GLU A 131 4.94 15.75 15.98
C GLU A 131 5.39 15.33 17.38
N SER A 132 4.61 15.68 18.40
CA SER A 132 4.89 15.31 19.79
C SER A 132 4.83 13.80 20.01
N PHE A 133 3.89 13.11 19.34
CA PHE A 133 3.81 11.65 19.36
C PHE A 133 5.03 10.99 18.72
N ILE A 134 5.39 11.36 17.48
CA ILE A 134 6.51 10.70 16.77
C ILE A 134 7.88 11.05 17.38
N ALA A 135 7.98 12.17 18.09
CA ALA A 135 9.20 12.57 18.79
C ALA A 135 9.44 11.78 20.09
N GLN A 136 8.42 11.08 20.63
CA GLN A 136 8.59 10.29 21.83
C GLN A 136 9.45 9.04 21.57
N PRO A 137 10.38 8.69 22.48
CA PRO A 137 11.31 7.59 22.25
C PRO A 137 10.66 6.20 22.35
N THR A 138 9.58 6.05 23.12
CA THR A 138 9.01 4.72 23.46
C THR A 138 7.61 4.51 22.91
N GLU A 139 6.78 5.55 22.87
CA GLU A 139 5.37 5.42 22.49
C GLU A 139 5.20 4.90 21.05
N PRO A 140 5.86 5.45 20.01
CA PRO A 140 5.75 4.92 18.64
C PRO A 140 6.24 3.47 18.52
N ILE A 141 7.26 3.08 19.28
CA ILE A 141 7.80 1.71 19.30
C ILE A 141 6.75 0.73 19.85
N GLY A 142 6.03 1.11 20.92
CA GLY A 142 4.95 0.30 21.48
C GLY A 142 3.86 -0.01 20.44
N TRP A 143 3.41 1.00 19.70
CA TRP A 143 2.40 0.83 18.66
C TRP A 143 2.92 0.05 17.45
N PHE A 144 4.18 0.26 17.07
CA PHE A 144 4.86 -0.54 16.05
C PHE A 144 4.87 -2.04 16.42
N MET A 145 5.25 -2.37 17.66
CA MET A 145 5.30 -3.76 18.13
C MET A 145 3.91 -4.40 18.14
N LEU A 146 2.89 -3.63 18.53
CA LEU A 146 1.50 -4.08 18.47
C LEU A 146 1.05 -4.36 17.03
N PHE A 147 1.33 -3.45 16.09
CA PHE A 147 1.01 -3.64 14.68
C PHE A 147 1.72 -4.87 14.08
N MET A 148 3.01 -5.04 14.39
CA MET A 148 3.79 -6.21 13.97
C MET A 148 3.24 -7.50 14.55
N GLY A 149 2.85 -7.51 15.83
CA GLY A 149 2.25 -8.66 16.48
C GLY A 149 0.93 -9.10 15.83
N LEU A 150 0.05 -8.14 15.53
CA LEU A 150 -1.20 -8.40 14.80
C LEU A 150 -0.94 -8.94 13.40
N THR A 151 0.02 -8.35 12.68
CA THR A 151 0.42 -8.79 11.33
C THR A 151 0.96 -10.22 11.37
N ALA A 152 1.86 -10.52 12.31
CA ALA A 152 2.42 -11.86 12.49
C ALA A 152 1.32 -12.88 12.81
N LEU A 153 0.37 -12.54 13.67
CA LEU A 153 -0.77 -13.41 14.02
C LEU A 153 -1.63 -13.77 12.80
N ILE A 154 -1.91 -12.80 11.91
CA ILE A 154 -2.64 -13.07 10.66
C ILE A 154 -1.84 -14.00 9.74
N VAL A 155 -0.53 -13.77 9.61
CA VAL A 155 0.36 -14.61 8.78
C VAL A 155 0.45 -16.04 9.32
N LEU A 156 0.48 -16.22 10.65
CA LEU A 156 0.52 -17.53 11.30
C LEU A 156 -0.72 -18.38 11.03
N PHE A 157 -1.88 -17.77 10.77
CA PHE A 157 -3.09 -18.49 10.34
C PHE A 157 -3.04 -18.96 8.87
N GLY A 158 -1.99 -18.62 8.12
CA GLY A 158 -1.78 -19.04 6.74
C GLY A 158 -2.65 -18.31 5.71
N VAL A 159 -2.56 -18.73 4.45
CA VAL A 159 -3.16 -18.00 3.32
C VAL A 159 -4.69 -18.02 3.38
N GLU A 160 -5.31 -19.18 3.50
CA GLU A 160 -6.76 -19.32 3.45
C GLU A 160 -7.46 -18.79 4.72
N LYS A 161 -6.99 -19.20 5.90
CA LYS A 161 -7.64 -18.86 7.18
C LYS A 161 -7.24 -17.49 7.73
N GLY A 162 -6.08 -16.97 7.35
CA GLY A 162 -5.58 -15.65 7.74
C GLY A 162 -5.81 -14.62 6.64
N ILE A 163 -4.89 -14.57 5.67
CA ILE A 163 -4.79 -13.49 4.67
C ILE A 163 -6.07 -13.35 3.84
N GLU A 164 -6.57 -14.44 3.28
CA GLU A 164 -7.75 -14.44 2.40
C GLU A 164 -9.01 -14.01 3.17
N LYS A 165 -9.22 -14.54 4.37
CA LYS A 165 -10.39 -14.24 5.20
C LYS A 165 -10.43 -12.77 5.61
N VAL A 166 -9.30 -12.22 6.07
CA VAL A 166 -9.20 -10.81 6.45
C VAL A 166 -9.40 -9.91 5.22
N SER A 167 -8.73 -10.22 4.10
CA SER A 167 -8.80 -9.41 2.88
C SER A 167 -10.22 -9.35 2.31
N LYS A 168 -10.97 -10.48 2.33
CA LYS A 168 -12.36 -10.53 1.85
C LYS A 168 -13.30 -9.57 2.58
N ILE A 169 -13.02 -9.26 3.85
CA ILE A 169 -13.86 -8.37 4.67
C ILE A 169 -13.31 -6.95 4.65
N MET A 170 -12.00 -6.78 4.86
CA MET A 170 -11.37 -5.47 4.99
C MET A 170 -11.37 -4.69 3.67
N MET A 171 -11.21 -5.36 2.52
CA MET A 171 -11.19 -4.66 1.22
C MET A 171 -12.51 -3.96 0.89
N PRO A 172 -13.68 -4.63 0.94
CA PRO A 172 -14.96 -3.95 0.73
C PRO A 172 -15.20 -2.81 1.72
N VAL A 173 -14.88 -3.01 3.01
CA VAL A 173 -15.02 -1.97 4.03
C VAL A 173 -14.18 -0.75 3.69
N LEU A 174 -12.92 -0.95 3.31
CA LEU A 174 -12.03 0.13 2.92
C LEU A 174 -12.59 0.93 1.73
N VAL A 175 -13.09 0.25 0.70
CA VAL A 175 -13.69 0.90 -0.48
C VAL A 175 -14.90 1.73 -0.08
N VAL A 176 -15.82 1.18 0.71
CA VAL A 176 -17.02 1.89 1.17
C VAL A 176 -16.65 3.14 1.98
N LEU A 177 -15.73 3.01 2.93
CA LEU A 177 -15.27 4.14 3.75
C LEU A 177 -14.59 5.21 2.89
N THR A 178 -13.78 4.80 1.91
CA THR A 178 -13.08 5.73 1.02
C THR A 178 -14.05 6.51 0.15
N VAL A 179 -15.07 5.85 -0.41
CA VAL A 179 -16.14 6.50 -1.19
C VAL A 179 -16.93 7.47 -0.30
N PHE A 180 -17.28 7.06 0.91
CA PHE A 180 -17.98 7.92 1.85
C PHE A 180 -17.17 9.20 2.16
N ILE A 181 -15.88 9.05 2.49
CA ILE A 181 -14.99 10.18 2.77
C ILE A 181 -14.81 11.07 1.53
N ALA A 182 -14.74 10.50 0.33
CA ALA A 182 -14.64 11.27 -0.91
C ALA A 182 -15.90 12.11 -1.13
N VAL A 183 -17.09 11.52 -0.98
CA VAL A 183 -18.37 12.24 -1.11
C VAL A 183 -18.48 13.34 -0.04
N TYR A 184 -18.14 13.02 1.21
CA TYR A 184 -18.16 14.01 2.29
C TYR A 184 -17.18 15.17 2.02
N SER A 185 -15.97 14.86 1.54
CA SER A 185 -14.97 15.87 1.17
C SER A 185 -15.48 16.81 0.06
N MET A 186 -16.30 16.32 -0.86
CA MET A 186 -16.91 17.16 -1.91
C MET A 186 -17.95 18.14 -1.38
N CYS A 187 -18.51 17.91 -0.19
CA CYS A 187 -19.44 18.83 0.47
C CYS A 187 -18.72 19.96 1.22
N MET A 188 -17.39 19.92 1.33
CA MET A 188 -16.61 20.96 2.01
C MET A 188 -16.39 22.18 1.11
N PRO A 189 -16.30 23.40 1.68
CA PRO A 189 -15.96 24.59 0.92
C PRO A 189 -14.55 24.46 0.33
N GLY A 190 -14.36 24.85 -0.93
CA GLY A 190 -13.08 24.75 -1.63
C GLY A 190 -12.77 23.38 -2.25
N ALA A 191 -13.69 22.42 -2.17
CA ALA A 191 -13.47 21.07 -2.68
C ALA A 191 -13.27 21.02 -4.20
N PHE A 192 -14.02 21.85 -4.94
CA PHE A 192 -13.97 21.84 -6.41
C PHE A 192 -12.64 22.36 -6.94
N GLU A 193 -12.05 23.35 -6.28
CA GLU A 193 -10.71 23.87 -6.58
C GLU A 193 -9.65 22.79 -6.37
N GLY A 194 -9.77 22.01 -5.29
CA GLY A 194 -8.91 20.85 -5.04
C GLY A 194 -9.02 19.79 -6.14
N VAL A 195 -10.24 19.49 -6.59
CA VAL A 195 -10.49 18.57 -7.71
C VAL A 195 -9.88 19.10 -9.00
N LEU A 196 -10.12 20.37 -9.34
CA LEU A 196 -9.57 21.00 -10.54
C LEU A 196 -8.04 20.95 -10.54
N TYR A 197 -7.39 21.26 -9.41
CA TYR A 197 -5.95 21.14 -9.27
C TYR A 197 -5.47 19.70 -9.48
N TYR A 198 -6.21 18.72 -8.94
CA TYR A 198 -5.86 17.31 -9.02
C TYR A 198 -6.01 16.73 -10.43
N ILE A 199 -6.97 17.20 -11.23
CA ILE A 199 -7.25 16.64 -12.57
C ILE A 199 -6.67 17.45 -13.73
N THR A 200 -6.42 18.75 -13.55
CA THR A 200 -5.97 19.62 -14.64
C THR A 200 -4.45 19.53 -14.80
N PRO A 201 -3.93 18.98 -15.91
CA PRO A 201 -2.50 18.85 -16.10
C PRO A 201 -1.88 20.22 -16.45
N ASP A 202 -0.96 20.67 -15.60
CA ASP A 202 -0.12 21.83 -15.86
C ASP A 202 1.27 21.39 -16.33
N PHE A 203 1.50 21.47 -17.63
CA PHE A 203 2.77 21.06 -18.25
C PHE A 203 3.95 21.92 -17.83
N SER A 204 3.73 23.13 -17.29
CA SER A 204 4.82 23.96 -16.76
C SER A 204 5.48 23.34 -15.53
N LYS A 205 4.75 22.47 -14.81
CA LYS A 205 5.23 21.74 -13.63
C LYS A 205 5.85 20.38 -13.98
N PHE A 206 5.84 20.00 -15.25
CA PHE A 206 6.45 18.76 -15.70
C PHE A 206 7.97 18.79 -15.51
N SER A 207 8.51 17.70 -14.99
CA SER A 207 9.95 17.57 -14.75
C SER A 207 10.37 16.10 -14.69
N ALA A 208 11.66 15.84 -14.85
CA ALA A 208 12.22 14.49 -14.68
C ALA A 208 11.95 13.92 -13.28
N THR A 209 11.88 14.77 -12.26
CA THR A 209 11.54 14.35 -10.89
C THR A 209 10.07 13.93 -10.78
N THR A 210 9.16 14.53 -11.55
CA THR A 210 7.76 14.08 -11.66
C THR A 210 7.68 12.65 -12.19
N VAL A 211 8.43 12.34 -13.25
CA VAL A 211 8.49 10.98 -13.83
C VAL A 211 9.09 9.99 -12.84
N LEU A 212 10.21 10.33 -12.21
CA LEU A 212 10.87 9.47 -11.22
C LEU A 212 9.97 9.20 -10.01
N SER A 213 9.26 10.21 -9.52
CA SER A 213 8.34 10.07 -8.39
C SER A 213 7.08 9.28 -8.77
N ALA A 214 6.54 9.47 -9.98
CA ALA A 214 5.42 8.68 -10.48
C ALA A 214 5.81 7.21 -10.65
N MET A 215 7.00 6.93 -11.20
CA MET A 215 7.55 5.59 -11.30
C MET A 215 7.76 4.95 -9.92
N GLY A 216 8.34 5.70 -8.97
CA GLY A 216 8.51 5.24 -7.60
C GLY A 216 7.21 5.08 -6.80
N GLN A 217 6.08 5.59 -7.31
CA GLN A 217 4.73 5.36 -6.76
C GLN A 217 4.00 4.20 -7.44
N LEU A 218 4.40 3.85 -8.66
CA LEU A 218 3.86 2.71 -9.39
C LEU A 218 4.32 1.37 -8.83
N PHE A 219 5.58 1.29 -8.41
CA PHE A 219 6.24 0.13 -7.82
C PHE A 219 6.15 0.13 -6.29
#